data_AF-A0A9D5F0B6-F1
#
_entry.id   AF-A0A9D5F0B6-F1
#
_cell.length_a   1.000
_cell.length_b   1.000
_cell.length_c   1.000
_cell.angle_alpha   90.00
_cell.angle_beta   90.00
_cell.angle_gamma   90.00
#
_symmetry.space_group_name_H-M   'P 1'
#
loop_
_entity.id
_entity.type
_entity.pdbx_description
1 polymer ?
#
loop_
_entity_poly.entity_id
_entity_poly.type
_entity_poly.pdbx_seq_one_letter_code
_entity_poly.pdbx_strand_id
1 'polypeptide(L)'
;MSHPMPPLDEPTRWAAIRHGVLAGLALVALLLPPGTPVPASAAQRMAPPAVTPQRLAELGDAQASSDVRLMANWIANSGDHAAMPFVLIDKRAARLYVFDAQARLLDHTAVLLGSAQGDDSVPGIGDKPIADVLPEERTTPAGRFAGQRGLNIDGEDVVWVDYNAAVSMHRVRAHNPRERRLQRLATETADDNRISYGCINIPAPFFDVHIAPTFAAQRATVYVLPEQKTLQTVFGVPAQAHLAQMIR
;
A
#
# COMPACT_ATOMS: atom_id res chain seq x y z
N MET A 1 -25.66 50.52 6.00
CA MET A 1 -26.99 50.01 6.35
C MET A 1 -26.80 48.72 7.10
N SER A 2 -27.06 48.75 8.39
CA SER A 2 -26.97 47.62 9.33
C SER A 2 -28.36 47.01 9.47
N HIS A 3 -28.48 45.68 9.48
CA HIS A 3 -29.36 44.85 10.32
C HIS A 3 -29.29 43.35 9.88
N PRO A 4 -29.60 42.39 10.78
CA PRO A 4 -28.70 41.26 11.10
C PRO A 4 -29.23 39.85 10.74
N MET A 5 -28.39 38.84 11.00
CA MET A 5 -28.65 37.38 10.90
C MET A 5 -29.86 36.86 11.70
N PRO A 6 -30.37 35.67 11.32
CA PRO A 6 -30.75 34.63 12.28
C PRO A 6 -29.90 33.34 12.16
N PRO A 7 -29.87 32.51 13.22
CA PRO A 7 -28.75 31.64 13.57
C PRO A 7 -28.78 30.21 12.98
N LEU A 8 -27.62 29.57 13.12
CA LEU A 8 -27.37 28.14 12.95
C LEU A 8 -28.08 27.32 14.05
N ASP A 9 -28.51 26.12 13.65
CA ASP A 9 -28.79 24.91 14.43
C ASP A 9 -30.22 24.38 14.22
N GLU A 10 -30.36 23.32 13.42
CA GLU A 10 -31.34 22.27 13.67
C GLU A 10 -30.82 20.91 13.14
N PRO A 11 -30.75 19.87 13.99
CA PRO A 11 -30.21 18.56 13.68
C PRO A 11 -31.14 17.72 12.78
N THR A 12 -30.60 17.23 11.67
CA THR A 12 -31.31 16.36 10.74
C THR A 12 -31.39 14.91 11.25
N ARG A 13 -32.60 14.56 11.72
CA ARG A 13 -33.37 13.39 11.27
C ARG A 13 -32.76 11.98 11.44
N TRP A 14 -32.26 11.61 12.62
CA TRP A 14 -32.14 10.17 12.97
C TRP A 14 -32.49 9.84 14.44
N ALA A 15 -33.02 10.79 15.22
CA ALA A 15 -33.38 10.57 16.63
C ALA A 15 -34.80 9.99 16.86
N ALA A 16 -35.52 9.58 15.81
CA ALA A 16 -36.94 9.18 15.89
C ALA A 16 -37.23 7.67 15.69
N ILE A 17 -36.23 6.79 15.84
CA ILE A 17 -36.44 5.32 15.77
C ILE A 17 -36.24 4.63 17.14
N ARG A 18 -36.15 5.39 18.25
CA ARG A 18 -35.91 4.80 19.59
C ARG A 18 -37.11 4.70 20.53
N HIS A 19 -38.33 5.05 20.12
CA HIS A 19 -39.51 5.02 21.02
C HIS A 19 -40.76 4.33 20.45
N GLY A 20 -40.63 3.54 19.38
CA GLY A 20 -41.77 2.92 18.68
C GLY A 20 -41.96 1.40 18.84
N VAL A 21 -41.20 0.72 19.71
CA VAL A 21 -41.30 -0.75 19.87
C VAL A 21 -41.72 -1.18 21.30
N LEU A 22 -41.90 -0.23 22.23
CA LEU A 22 -42.23 -0.54 23.63
C LEU A 22 -43.72 -0.42 24.00
N ALA A 23 -44.63 -0.37 23.04
CA ALA A 23 -46.07 -0.34 23.29
C ALA A 23 -46.86 -1.48 22.61
N GLY A 24 -46.19 -2.58 22.26
CA GLY A 24 -46.80 -3.75 21.60
C GLY A 24 -46.69 -5.08 22.36
N LEU A 25 -46.09 -5.10 23.56
CA LEU A 25 -45.84 -6.32 24.34
C LEU A 25 -46.29 -6.19 25.81
N ALA A 26 -47.47 -5.61 26.05
CA ALA A 26 -48.00 -5.44 27.41
C ALA A 26 -49.37 -6.07 27.65
N LEU A 27 -49.85 -6.98 26.78
CA LEU A 27 -51.19 -7.58 26.96
C LEU A 27 -51.32 -9.08 26.65
N VAL A 28 -50.26 -9.88 26.79
CA VAL A 28 -50.34 -11.36 26.76
C VAL A 28 -49.40 -11.97 27.81
N ALA A 29 -49.60 -11.63 29.08
CA ALA A 29 -48.84 -12.24 30.19
C ALA A 29 -49.69 -12.45 31.46
N LEU A 30 -50.96 -12.83 31.30
CA LEU A 30 -51.73 -13.49 32.37
C LEU A 30 -52.14 -14.86 31.86
N LEU A 31 -51.41 -15.91 32.29
CA LEU A 31 -51.77 -17.34 32.35
C LEU A 31 -50.53 -18.26 32.21
N LEU A 32 -49.50 -18.07 33.03
CA LEU A 32 -48.41 -19.06 33.16
C LEU A 32 -48.32 -19.55 34.61
N PRO A 33 -48.40 -20.88 34.86
CA PRO A 33 -48.21 -21.46 36.19
C PRO A 33 -46.75 -21.29 36.66
N PRO A 34 -46.45 -21.37 37.98
CA PRO A 34 -45.09 -21.22 38.49
C PRO A 34 -44.19 -22.34 37.92
N GLY A 35 -43.37 -21.97 36.94
CA GLY A 35 -42.38 -22.83 36.33
C GLY A 35 -41.21 -23.12 37.28
N THR A 36 -40.78 -24.37 37.28
CA THR A 36 -39.62 -24.92 37.99
C THR A 36 -38.33 -24.11 37.74
N PRO A 37 -37.42 -23.99 38.71
CA PRO A 37 -36.15 -23.31 38.51
C PRO A 37 -35.32 -24.02 37.44
N VAL A 38 -34.99 -23.28 36.37
CA VAL A 38 -34.05 -23.73 35.33
C VAL A 38 -32.66 -23.78 35.96
N PRO A 39 -31.91 -24.90 35.89
CA PRO A 39 -30.54 -24.92 36.36
C PRO A 39 -29.70 -23.99 35.48
N ALA A 40 -28.92 -23.11 36.12
CA ALA A 40 -27.97 -22.23 35.44
C ALA A 40 -26.99 -23.10 34.65
N SER A 41 -27.17 -23.15 33.33
CA SER A 41 -26.30 -23.87 32.42
C SER A 41 -24.93 -23.20 32.40
N ALA A 42 -23.96 -23.97 32.86
CA ALA A 42 -22.52 -23.92 32.61
C ALA A 42 -21.95 -22.60 32.05
N ALA A 43 -21.05 -22.00 32.83
CA ALA A 43 -20.07 -21.03 32.38
C ALA A 43 -19.60 -21.34 30.95
N GLN A 44 -19.96 -20.47 30.00
CA GLN A 44 -19.30 -20.43 28.71
C GLN A 44 -17.82 -20.19 29.01
N ARG A 45 -17.02 -21.25 28.93
CA ARG A 45 -15.56 -21.13 28.88
C ARG A 45 -15.29 -20.24 27.68
N MET A 46 -14.93 -18.99 27.95
CA MET A 46 -14.48 -18.05 26.94
C MET A 46 -13.30 -18.74 26.26
N ALA A 47 -13.51 -19.19 25.02
CA ALA A 47 -12.44 -19.80 24.25
C ALA A 47 -11.31 -18.77 24.20
N PRO A 48 -10.04 -19.16 24.48
CA PRO A 48 -8.94 -18.24 24.34
C PRO A 48 -8.99 -17.64 22.93
N PRO A 49 -8.71 -16.33 22.77
CA PRO A 49 -8.71 -15.70 21.44
C PRO A 49 -7.86 -16.56 20.52
N ALA A 50 -8.43 -16.93 19.36
CA ALA A 50 -7.71 -17.70 18.36
C ALA A 50 -6.43 -16.92 18.02
N VAL A 51 -5.28 -17.49 18.33
CA VAL A 51 -3.99 -16.94 17.90
C VAL A 51 -3.96 -17.11 16.40
N THR A 52 -4.23 -16.05 15.65
CA THR A 52 -4.02 -16.06 14.20
C THR A 52 -2.56 -16.40 13.98
N PRO A 53 -2.22 -17.49 13.26
CA PRO A 53 -0.83 -17.82 13.02
C PRO A 53 -0.13 -16.64 12.34
N GLN A 54 1.00 -16.22 12.91
CA GLN A 54 1.84 -15.17 12.34
C GLN A 54 2.22 -15.59 10.92
N ARG A 55 1.83 -14.77 9.94
CA ARG A 55 2.11 -15.02 8.54
C ARG A 55 3.33 -14.20 8.13
N LEU A 56 4.38 -14.89 7.70
CA LEU A 56 5.57 -14.25 7.13
C LEU A 56 5.49 -14.25 5.60
N ALA A 57 6.26 -13.37 4.98
CA ALA A 57 6.39 -13.37 3.54
C ALA A 57 7.32 -14.51 3.08
N GLU A 58 6.97 -15.13 1.95
CA GLU A 58 7.76 -16.20 1.35
C GLU A 58 8.59 -15.62 0.20
N LEU A 59 9.86 -15.26 0.46
CA LEU A 59 10.76 -14.69 -0.55
C LEU A 59 11.50 -15.76 -1.38
N GLY A 60 11.41 -17.04 -1.01
CA GLY A 60 12.20 -18.11 -1.61
C GLY A 60 13.70 -17.81 -1.57
N ASP A 61 14.40 -18.11 -2.67
CA ASP A 61 15.85 -17.93 -2.82
C ASP A 61 16.24 -16.50 -3.25
N ALA A 62 15.28 -15.57 -3.31
CA ALA A 62 15.57 -14.20 -3.73
C ALA A 62 16.59 -13.54 -2.80
N GLN A 63 17.64 -12.98 -3.42
CA GLN A 63 18.64 -12.15 -2.75
C GLN A 63 18.06 -10.76 -2.48
N ALA A 64 17.27 -10.67 -1.41
CA ALA A 64 16.63 -9.45 -0.91
C ALA A 64 17.41 -8.85 0.27
N SER A 65 17.42 -7.51 0.35
CA SER A 65 18.02 -6.75 1.45
C SER A 65 17.32 -7.02 2.79
N SER A 66 17.98 -6.67 3.89
CA SER A 66 17.38 -6.79 5.24
C SER A 66 16.09 -5.97 5.35
N ASP A 67 16.04 -4.81 4.71
CA ASP A 67 14.90 -3.89 4.74
C ASP A 67 13.73 -4.46 3.95
N VAL A 68 13.99 -5.08 2.78
CA VAL A 68 12.96 -5.80 2.01
C VAL A 68 12.39 -6.96 2.81
N ARG A 69 13.24 -7.79 3.42
CA ARG A 69 12.78 -8.93 4.24
C ARG A 69 11.97 -8.47 5.44
N LEU A 70 12.43 -7.41 6.12
CA LEU A 70 11.73 -6.82 7.25
C LEU A 70 10.36 -6.31 6.83
N MET A 71 10.30 -5.51 5.77
CA MET A 71 9.07 -4.90 5.31
C MET A 71 8.08 -5.95 4.79
N ALA A 72 8.52 -6.91 3.98
CA ALA A 72 7.67 -7.96 3.47
C ALA A 72 7.03 -8.79 4.60
N ASN A 73 7.82 -9.15 5.62
CA ASN A 73 7.31 -9.85 6.80
C ASN A 73 6.34 -8.99 7.62
N TRP A 74 6.64 -7.70 7.80
CA TRP A 74 5.73 -6.81 8.51
C TRP A 74 4.41 -6.63 7.76
N ILE A 75 4.43 -6.45 6.43
CA ILE A 75 3.23 -6.36 5.59
C ILE A 75 2.39 -7.64 5.75
N ALA A 76 3.02 -8.81 5.61
CA ALA A 76 2.35 -10.10 5.70
C ALA A 76 1.72 -10.34 7.08
N ASN A 77 2.44 -10.01 8.15
CA ASN A 77 2.01 -10.26 9.52
C ASN A 77 0.96 -9.26 10.01
N SER A 78 1.11 -7.99 9.65
CA SER A 78 0.14 -6.94 10.01
C SER A 78 -1.13 -6.97 9.17
N GLY A 79 -1.07 -7.57 7.97
CA GLY A 79 -2.17 -7.54 7.01
C GLY A 79 -2.36 -6.16 6.37
N ASP A 80 -1.34 -5.30 6.37
CA ASP A 80 -1.42 -3.94 5.83
C ASP A 80 -1.75 -3.91 4.31
N HIS A 81 -1.45 -4.99 3.58
CA HIS A 81 -1.85 -5.15 2.17
C HIS A 81 -3.33 -5.51 2.00
N ALA A 82 -4.09 -5.70 3.08
CA ALA A 82 -5.51 -6.03 3.12
C ALA A 82 -5.89 -7.24 2.23
N ALA A 83 -5.04 -8.28 2.26
CA ALA A 83 -5.18 -9.50 1.45
C ALA A 83 -5.23 -9.26 -0.07
N MET A 84 -4.67 -8.13 -0.54
CA MET A 84 -4.43 -7.85 -1.95
C MET A 84 -2.96 -8.10 -2.31
N PRO A 85 -2.63 -8.44 -3.56
CA PRO A 85 -1.25 -8.43 -4.05
C PRO A 85 -0.59 -7.09 -3.77
N PHE A 86 0.73 -7.12 -3.66
CA PHE A 86 1.49 -5.90 -3.45
C PHE A 86 2.83 -5.93 -4.16
N VAL A 87 3.34 -4.74 -4.45
CA VAL A 87 4.65 -4.51 -5.02
C VAL A 87 5.51 -3.82 -3.98
N LEU A 88 6.74 -4.28 -3.81
CA LEU A 88 7.73 -3.69 -2.91
C LEU A 88 8.93 -3.23 -3.74
N ILE A 89 9.33 -1.97 -3.61
CA ILE A 89 10.44 -1.36 -4.36
C ILE A 89 11.53 -0.97 -3.38
N ASP A 90 12.69 -1.60 -3.51
CA ASP A 90 13.92 -1.23 -2.81
C ASP A 90 14.66 -0.17 -3.63
N LYS A 91 14.58 1.08 -3.17
CA LYS A 91 15.26 2.19 -3.85
C LYS A 91 16.77 2.00 -3.83
N ARG A 92 17.36 1.65 -2.68
CA ARG A 92 18.81 1.50 -2.52
C ARG A 92 19.38 0.43 -3.44
N ALA A 93 18.64 -0.67 -3.64
CA ALA A 93 19.05 -1.73 -4.56
C ALA A 93 18.55 -1.54 -6.01
N ALA A 94 17.71 -0.54 -6.27
CA ALA A 94 17.00 -0.36 -7.53
C ALA A 94 16.31 -1.65 -8.02
N ARG A 95 15.61 -2.32 -7.09
CA ARG A 95 14.87 -3.58 -7.38
C ARG A 95 13.41 -3.48 -7.00
N LEU A 96 12.60 -4.20 -7.75
CA LEU A 96 11.16 -4.36 -7.53
C LEU A 96 10.84 -5.83 -7.29
N TYR A 97 9.94 -6.10 -6.35
CA TYR A 97 9.46 -7.42 -5.95
C TYR A 97 7.93 -7.42 -6.04
N VAL A 98 7.34 -8.46 -6.65
CA VAL A 98 5.88 -8.62 -6.76
C VAL A 98 5.44 -9.78 -5.88
N PHE A 99 4.50 -9.54 -4.97
CA PHE A 99 3.96 -10.54 -4.06
C PHE A 99 2.48 -10.77 -4.34
N ASP A 100 2.04 -12.02 -4.18
CA ASP A 100 0.61 -12.34 -4.21
C ASP A 100 -0.12 -11.92 -2.91
N ALA A 101 -1.43 -12.14 -2.89
CA ALA A 101 -2.29 -11.84 -1.74
C ALA A 101 -1.89 -12.63 -0.47
N GLN A 102 -1.17 -13.74 -0.61
CA GLN A 102 -0.69 -14.57 0.48
C GLN A 102 0.70 -14.16 0.96
N ALA A 103 1.28 -13.09 0.40
CA ALA A 103 2.64 -12.61 0.62
C ALA A 103 3.73 -13.58 0.14
N ARG A 104 3.45 -14.34 -0.92
CA ARG A 104 4.46 -15.15 -1.62
C ARG A 104 5.04 -14.35 -2.77
N LEU A 105 6.36 -14.33 -2.87
CA LEU A 105 7.06 -13.66 -3.96
C LEU A 105 6.77 -14.38 -5.27
N LEU A 106 6.21 -13.64 -6.22
CA LEU A 106 5.93 -14.12 -7.58
C LEU A 106 7.19 -14.00 -8.45
N ASP A 107 7.79 -12.81 -8.48
CA ASP A 107 9.05 -12.54 -9.18
C ASP A 107 9.65 -11.19 -8.75
N HIS A 108 10.88 -10.90 -9.16
CA HIS A 108 11.59 -9.66 -8.90
C HIS A 108 12.51 -9.25 -10.07
N THR A 109 12.73 -7.95 -10.24
CA THR A 109 13.58 -7.41 -11.32
C THR A 109 14.35 -6.16 -10.88
N ALA A 110 15.44 -5.85 -11.58
CA ALA A 110 16.02 -4.51 -11.56
C ALA A 110 15.03 -3.51 -12.22
N VAL A 111 15.05 -2.27 -11.75
CA VAL A 111 14.23 -1.15 -12.25
C VAL A 111 15.07 0.11 -12.35
N LEU A 112 14.66 1.05 -13.20
CA LEU A 112 15.23 2.40 -13.21
C LEU A 112 14.38 3.34 -12.36
N LEU A 113 15.04 4.19 -11.58
CA LEU A 113 14.42 5.12 -10.65
C LEU A 113 14.82 6.56 -10.96
N GLY A 114 14.22 7.50 -10.22
CA GLY A 114 14.58 8.91 -10.26
C GLY A 114 16.09 9.12 -10.15
N SER A 115 16.63 10.04 -10.95
CA SER A 115 18.07 10.30 -10.97
C SER A 115 18.60 10.90 -9.66
N ALA A 116 17.75 11.59 -8.91
CA ALA A 116 18.10 12.09 -7.58
C ALA A 116 17.75 11.05 -6.51
N GLN A 117 18.61 10.97 -5.50
CA GLN A 117 18.30 10.27 -4.27
C GLN A 117 17.46 11.18 -3.36
N GLY A 118 16.40 10.64 -2.79
CA GLY A 118 15.50 11.41 -1.92
C GLY A 118 14.14 10.75 -1.77
N ASP A 119 13.55 10.85 -0.59
CA ASP A 119 12.32 10.13 -0.24
C ASP A 119 11.03 10.93 -0.45
N ASP A 120 11.14 12.23 -0.69
CA ASP A 120 10.00 13.12 -0.88
C ASP A 120 9.96 13.68 -2.29
N SER A 121 8.74 13.92 -2.79
CA SER A 121 8.50 14.75 -3.96
C SER A 121 8.39 16.22 -3.56
N VAL A 122 8.85 17.13 -4.43
CA VAL A 122 8.62 18.56 -4.20
C VAL A 122 7.15 18.93 -4.47
N PRO A 123 6.56 19.87 -3.72
CA PRO A 123 5.17 20.29 -3.95
C PRO A 123 4.94 20.77 -5.38
N GLY A 124 3.86 20.29 -6.01
CA GLY A 124 3.48 20.69 -7.37
C GLY A 124 4.32 20.08 -8.50
N ILE A 125 5.21 19.12 -8.20
CA ILE A 125 6.08 18.52 -9.24
C ILE A 125 5.30 17.87 -10.38
N GLY A 126 4.13 17.29 -10.10
CA GLY A 126 3.32 16.61 -11.12
C GLY A 126 2.73 17.55 -12.18
N ASP A 127 2.59 18.84 -11.85
CA ASP A 127 2.11 19.88 -12.78
C ASP A 127 3.26 20.61 -13.50
N LYS A 128 4.51 20.35 -13.09
CA LYS A 128 5.69 21.02 -13.60
C LYS A 128 6.08 20.44 -14.97
N PRO A 129 6.34 21.26 -16.00
CA PRO A 129 6.88 20.77 -17.26
C PRO A 129 8.19 20.01 -17.05
N ILE A 130 8.38 18.87 -17.73
CA ILE A 130 9.59 18.03 -17.57
C ILE A 130 10.89 18.83 -17.79
N ALA A 131 10.88 19.79 -18.71
CA ALA A 131 12.03 20.65 -18.99
C ALA A 131 12.46 21.52 -17.80
N ASP A 132 11.53 21.84 -16.91
CA ASP A 132 11.75 22.69 -15.73
C ASP A 132 12.07 21.88 -14.47
N VAL A 133 11.95 20.54 -14.51
CA VAL A 133 12.29 19.66 -13.39
C VAL A 133 13.80 19.65 -13.17
N LEU A 134 14.22 20.21 -12.04
CA LEU A 134 15.62 20.35 -11.65
C LEU A 134 16.22 18.98 -11.34
N PRO A 135 17.54 18.78 -11.53
CA PRO A 135 18.20 17.50 -11.27
C PRO A 135 17.89 16.91 -9.89
N GLU A 136 17.87 17.73 -8.85
CA GLU A 136 17.60 17.36 -7.45
C GLU A 136 16.13 17.03 -7.15
N GLU A 137 15.19 17.46 -8.00
CA GLU A 137 13.75 17.19 -7.84
C GLU A 137 13.34 15.83 -8.41
N ARG A 138 14.23 15.15 -9.13
CA ARG A 138 13.97 13.90 -9.85
C ARG A 138 14.01 12.68 -8.93
N THR A 139 13.22 12.70 -7.87
CA THR A 139 13.15 11.65 -6.85
C THR A 139 12.04 10.66 -7.17
N THR A 140 12.23 9.40 -6.78
CA THR A 140 11.11 8.45 -6.64
C THR A 140 10.65 8.51 -5.17
N PRO A 141 9.42 8.96 -4.86
CA PRO A 141 8.98 9.15 -3.49
C PRO A 141 8.86 7.81 -2.74
N ALA A 142 9.26 7.80 -1.48
CA ALA A 142 9.06 6.68 -0.58
C ALA A 142 7.64 6.73 0.02
N GLY A 143 7.04 5.57 0.28
CA GLY A 143 5.72 5.53 0.89
C GLY A 143 4.88 4.33 0.50
N ARG A 144 3.61 4.38 0.93
CA ARG A 144 2.59 3.38 0.64
C ARG A 144 1.54 4.00 -0.27
N PHE A 145 1.37 3.41 -1.44
CA PHE A 145 0.51 3.94 -2.49
C PHE A 145 -0.52 2.91 -2.93
N ALA A 146 -1.74 3.37 -3.22
CA ALA A 146 -2.73 2.53 -3.88
C ALA A 146 -2.49 2.61 -5.40
N GLY A 147 -1.80 1.63 -5.96
CA GLY A 147 -1.47 1.64 -7.38
C GLY A 147 -2.72 1.50 -8.25
N GLN A 148 -2.80 2.29 -9.32
CA GLN A 148 -3.96 2.32 -10.21
C GLN A 148 -3.53 2.14 -11.66
N ARG A 149 -4.09 1.15 -12.34
CA ARG A 149 -3.94 1.01 -13.78
C ARG A 149 -4.54 2.24 -14.47
N GLY A 150 -3.83 2.75 -15.47
CA GLY A 150 -4.29 3.85 -16.29
C GLY A 150 -3.58 3.88 -17.63
N LEU A 151 -3.80 4.96 -18.38
CA LEU A 151 -3.08 5.27 -19.60
C LEU A 151 -2.26 6.55 -19.39
N ASN A 152 -1.11 6.64 -20.04
CA ASN A 152 -0.40 7.92 -20.18
C ASN A 152 -0.93 8.71 -21.37
N ILE A 153 -0.34 9.89 -21.61
CA ILE A 153 -0.74 10.81 -22.70
C ILE A 153 -0.57 10.22 -24.11
N ASP A 154 0.33 9.23 -24.26
CA ASP A 154 0.59 8.54 -25.52
C ASP A 154 -0.36 7.33 -25.71
N GLY A 155 -1.24 7.06 -24.74
CA GLY A 155 -2.17 5.95 -24.75
C GLY A 155 -1.58 4.60 -24.33
N GLU A 156 -0.35 4.56 -23.81
CA GLU A 156 0.22 3.30 -23.28
C GLU A 156 -0.26 3.04 -21.85
N ASP A 157 -0.43 1.77 -21.50
CA ASP A 157 -0.84 1.35 -20.17
C ASP A 157 0.31 1.49 -19.15
N VAL A 158 -0.04 2.09 -18.02
CA VAL A 158 0.84 2.35 -16.89
C VAL A 158 0.14 2.00 -15.58
N VAL A 159 0.90 1.93 -14.50
CA VAL A 159 0.34 1.91 -13.14
C VAL A 159 0.74 3.20 -12.45
N TRP A 160 -0.22 4.08 -12.20
CA TRP A 160 -0.04 5.28 -11.39
C TRP A 160 0.27 4.90 -9.95
N VAL A 161 1.37 5.43 -9.41
CA VAL A 161 1.82 5.19 -8.02
C VAL A 161 1.48 6.41 -7.18
N ASP A 162 1.99 7.58 -7.55
CA ASP A 162 1.62 8.86 -6.94
C ASP A 162 1.09 9.79 -8.05
N TYR A 163 -0.22 9.98 -8.07
CA TYR A 163 -0.87 10.77 -9.10
C TYR A 163 -0.51 12.26 -8.99
N ASN A 164 -0.38 12.80 -7.76
CA ASN A 164 -0.08 14.20 -7.53
C ASN A 164 1.37 14.54 -7.90
N ALA A 165 2.28 13.58 -7.75
CA ALA A 165 3.67 13.71 -8.17
C ALA A 165 3.91 13.28 -9.63
N ALA A 166 2.86 12.88 -10.37
CA ALA A 166 2.95 12.29 -11.71
C ALA A 166 3.92 11.09 -11.81
N VAL A 167 4.04 10.29 -10.75
CA VAL A 167 4.91 9.11 -10.70
C VAL A 167 4.13 7.85 -11.06
N SER A 168 4.64 7.11 -12.04
CA SER A 168 4.06 5.83 -12.47
C SER A 168 5.13 4.73 -12.61
N MET A 169 4.68 3.48 -12.52
CA MET A 169 5.39 2.32 -13.05
C MET A 169 5.03 2.13 -14.51
N HIS A 170 6.03 2.01 -15.37
CA HIS A 170 5.81 1.77 -16.80
C HIS A 170 6.99 1.03 -17.44
N ARG A 171 6.76 0.53 -18.66
CA ARG A 171 7.80 -0.15 -19.46
C ARG A 171 8.95 0.81 -19.76
N VAL A 172 10.16 0.27 -19.80
CA VAL A 172 11.35 1.04 -20.21
C VAL A 172 11.20 1.50 -21.65
N ARG A 173 11.29 2.81 -21.86
CA ARG A 173 11.33 3.43 -23.18
C ARG A 173 12.78 3.71 -23.59
N ALA A 174 13.28 2.99 -24.59
CA ALA A 174 14.69 3.03 -25.01
C ALA A 174 14.92 3.85 -26.30
N HIS A 175 14.09 4.86 -26.56
CA HIS A 175 14.14 5.64 -27.81
C HIS A 175 15.37 6.55 -27.93
N ASN A 176 15.98 6.95 -26.80
CA ASN A 176 17.22 7.72 -26.79
C ASN A 176 18.41 6.81 -26.41
N PRO A 177 19.26 6.41 -27.38
CA PRO A 177 20.37 5.49 -27.11
C PRO A 177 21.43 6.06 -26.16
N ARG A 178 21.54 7.40 -26.04
CA ARG A 178 22.50 8.04 -25.12
C ARG A 178 22.17 7.77 -23.66
N GLU A 179 20.90 7.51 -23.33
CA GLU A 179 20.49 7.22 -21.95
C GLU A 179 20.87 5.81 -21.51
N ARG A 180 21.13 4.90 -22.46
CA ARG A 180 21.58 3.53 -22.20
C ARG A 180 20.69 2.74 -21.22
N ARG A 181 19.37 2.99 -21.23
CA ARG A 181 18.43 2.46 -20.21
C ARG A 181 18.47 0.93 -20.09
N LEU A 182 18.53 0.21 -21.21
CA LEU A 182 18.59 -1.26 -21.18
C LEU A 182 19.93 -1.77 -20.66
N GLN A 183 21.04 -1.08 -20.96
CA GLN A 183 22.36 -1.43 -20.44
C GLN A 183 22.44 -1.17 -18.94
N ARG A 184 21.86 -0.07 -18.44
CA ARG A 184 21.76 0.23 -17.00
C ARG A 184 21.07 -0.91 -16.26
N LEU A 185 19.91 -1.35 -16.73
CA LEU A 185 19.18 -2.48 -16.14
C LEU A 185 19.97 -3.80 -16.09
N ALA A 186 20.99 -3.95 -16.93
CA ALA A 186 21.84 -5.13 -16.99
C ALA A 186 23.11 -4.99 -16.12
N THR A 187 23.39 -3.84 -15.52
CA THR A 187 24.53 -3.68 -14.62
C THR A 187 24.24 -4.25 -13.23
N GLU A 188 25.31 -4.54 -12.50
CA GLU A 188 25.21 -4.99 -11.10
C GLU A 188 24.95 -3.84 -10.12
N THR A 189 25.33 -2.61 -10.46
CA THR A 189 25.26 -1.48 -9.51
C THR A 189 23.92 -0.75 -9.58
N ALA A 190 23.32 -0.50 -8.41
CA ALA A 190 22.06 0.24 -8.32
C ALA A 190 22.19 1.72 -8.72
N ASP A 191 23.40 2.30 -8.62
CA ASP A 191 23.68 3.69 -9.01
C ASP A 191 23.53 3.89 -10.53
N ASP A 192 23.90 2.90 -11.33
CA ASP A 192 23.66 2.92 -12.78
C ASP A 192 22.17 3.02 -13.12
N ASN A 193 21.28 2.61 -12.21
CA ASN A 193 19.83 2.58 -12.43
C ASN A 193 19.13 3.91 -12.09
N ARG A 194 19.88 4.99 -11.84
CA ARG A 194 19.35 6.33 -11.55
C ARG A 194 19.35 7.21 -12.79
N ILE A 195 18.18 7.41 -13.40
CA ILE A 195 18.07 8.14 -14.68
C ILE A 195 16.71 8.76 -14.98
N SER A 196 15.63 8.34 -14.31
CA SER A 196 14.28 8.84 -14.60
C SER A 196 14.02 10.19 -13.92
N TYR A 197 12.88 10.80 -14.23
CA TYR A 197 12.39 12.00 -13.55
C TYR A 197 11.59 11.68 -12.27
N GLY A 198 11.50 10.40 -11.89
CA GLY A 198 10.76 9.93 -10.71
C GLY A 198 10.00 8.64 -10.96
N CYS A 199 9.51 8.43 -12.19
CA CYS A 199 8.84 7.19 -12.61
C CYS A 199 9.74 5.96 -12.45
N ILE A 200 9.11 4.81 -12.17
CA ILE A 200 9.78 3.53 -12.02
C ILE A 200 9.73 2.83 -13.39
N ASN A 201 10.88 2.68 -14.05
CA ASN A 201 10.93 2.03 -15.37
C ASN A 201 11.27 0.54 -15.22
N ILE A 202 10.41 -0.31 -15.78
CA ILE A 202 10.44 -1.76 -15.61
C ILE A 202 10.76 -2.42 -16.96
N PRO A 203 11.58 -3.48 -17.02
CA PRO A 203 11.74 -4.27 -18.24
C PRO A 203 10.39 -4.68 -18.81
N ALA A 204 10.16 -4.42 -20.10
CA ALA A 204 8.85 -4.64 -20.72
C ALA A 204 8.30 -6.07 -20.50
N PRO A 205 9.10 -7.15 -20.67
CA PRO A 205 8.61 -8.51 -20.40
C PRO A 205 8.15 -8.71 -18.95
N PHE A 206 8.85 -8.14 -17.98
CA PHE A 206 8.47 -8.24 -16.57
C PHE A 206 7.18 -7.46 -16.29
N PHE A 207 7.04 -6.28 -16.88
CA PHE A 207 5.81 -5.49 -16.75
C PHE A 207 4.60 -6.27 -17.28
N ASP A 208 4.72 -6.86 -18.47
CA ASP A 208 3.63 -7.56 -19.14
C ASP A 208 3.23 -8.85 -18.41
N VAL A 209 4.20 -9.58 -17.85
CA VAL A 209 3.95 -10.86 -17.18
C VAL A 209 3.50 -10.67 -15.74
N HIS A 210 4.05 -9.71 -15.00
CA HIS A 210 3.81 -9.59 -13.56
C HIS A 210 3.06 -8.32 -13.16
N ILE A 211 3.39 -7.16 -13.72
CA ILE A 211 2.81 -5.88 -13.27
C ILE A 211 1.39 -5.71 -13.82
N ALA A 212 1.23 -5.70 -15.15
CA ALA A 212 -0.07 -5.46 -15.76
C ALA A 212 -1.16 -6.42 -15.24
N PRO A 213 -0.93 -7.75 -15.11
CA PRO A 213 -1.92 -8.67 -14.56
C PRO A 213 -2.24 -8.42 -13.08
N THR A 214 -1.22 -8.08 -12.27
CA THR A 214 -1.39 -7.79 -10.83
C THR A 214 -2.37 -6.64 -10.60
N PHE A 215 -2.28 -5.59 -11.41
CA PHE A 215 -3.14 -4.40 -11.31
C PHE A 215 -4.40 -4.48 -12.20
N ALA A 216 -4.59 -5.54 -12.99
CA ALA A 216 -5.78 -5.76 -13.81
C ALA A 216 -6.90 -6.47 -13.03
N ALA A 217 -6.55 -7.45 -12.21
CA ALA A 217 -7.54 -8.27 -11.50
C ALA A 217 -8.15 -7.56 -10.28
N GLN A 218 -7.35 -6.77 -9.57
CA GLN A 218 -7.75 -6.08 -8.34
C GLN A 218 -6.82 -4.91 -8.05
N ARG A 219 -7.20 -4.06 -7.09
CA ARG A 219 -6.29 -3.04 -6.54
C ARG A 219 -5.10 -3.76 -5.89
N ALA A 220 -3.92 -3.18 -6.02
CA ALA A 220 -2.71 -3.67 -5.36
C ALA A 220 -1.97 -2.49 -4.72
N THR A 221 -1.32 -2.76 -3.59
CA THR A 221 -0.58 -1.72 -2.86
C THR A 221 0.87 -1.68 -3.37
N VAL A 222 1.40 -0.49 -3.60
CA VAL A 222 2.81 -0.28 -3.95
C VAL A 222 3.51 0.33 -2.74
N TYR A 223 4.54 -0.35 -2.26
CA TYR A 223 5.41 0.10 -1.18
C TYR A 223 6.75 0.49 -1.76
N VAL A 224 7.15 1.73 -1.59
CA VAL A 224 8.48 2.22 -2.00
C VAL A 224 9.30 2.47 -0.75
N LEU A 225 10.33 1.65 -0.55
CA LEU A 225 11.21 1.72 0.62
C LEU A 225 12.07 2.98 0.57
N PRO A 226 12.24 3.73 1.68
CA PRO A 226 13.08 4.91 1.73
C PRO A 226 14.56 4.58 1.58
N GLU A 227 15.33 5.59 1.18
CA GLU A 227 16.78 5.51 1.10
C GLU A 227 17.50 6.50 2.03
N GLN A 228 16.82 7.53 2.52
CA GLN A 228 17.35 8.52 3.48
C GLN A 228 16.65 8.42 4.85
N LYS A 229 15.32 8.30 4.84
CA LYS A 229 14.49 8.07 6.02
C LYS A 229 14.56 6.61 6.44
N THR A 230 14.13 6.34 7.67
CA THR A 230 13.99 4.98 8.17
C THR A 230 12.62 4.39 7.83
N LEU A 231 12.52 3.06 7.85
CA LEU A 231 11.22 2.37 7.71
C LEU A 231 10.23 2.76 8.80
N GLN A 232 10.72 3.04 10.00
CA GLN A 232 9.92 3.52 11.13
C GLN A 232 9.25 4.85 10.79
N THR A 233 10.02 5.80 10.25
CA THR A 233 9.50 7.14 9.93
C THR A 233 8.48 7.10 8.80
N VAL A 234 8.69 6.28 7.78
CA VAL A 234 7.81 6.24 6.59
C VAL A 234 6.58 5.35 6.80
N PHE A 235 6.74 4.21 7.47
CA PHE A 235 5.71 3.17 7.55
C PHE A 235 5.23 2.85 8.97
N GLY A 236 5.86 3.40 10.02
CA GLY A 236 5.55 3.04 11.41
C GLY A 236 5.94 1.61 11.79
N VAL A 237 6.79 0.96 11.00
CA VAL A 237 7.25 -0.42 11.24
C VAL A 237 8.04 -0.45 12.56
N PRO A 238 7.73 -1.35 13.52
CA PRO A 238 8.49 -1.47 14.75
C PRO A 238 9.99 -1.71 14.50
N ALA A 239 10.85 -1.28 15.42
CA ALA A 239 12.28 -1.56 15.31
C ALA A 239 12.55 -3.08 15.22
N GLN A 240 13.60 -3.48 14.48
CA GLN A 240 13.95 -4.88 14.20
C GLN A 240 13.95 -5.79 15.44
N ALA A 241 14.44 -5.30 16.59
CA ALA A 241 14.47 -6.04 17.84
C ALA A 241 13.06 -6.40 18.38
N HIS A 242 12.07 -5.55 18.12
CA HIS A 242 10.66 -5.81 18.45
C HIS A 242 9.98 -6.67 17.38
N LEU A 243 10.32 -6.49 16.10
CA LEU A 243 9.78 -7.34 15.03
C LEU A 243 10.19 -8.81 15.21
N ALA A 244 11.43 -9.07 15.64
CA ALA A 244 11.92 -10.42 15.93
C ALA A 244 11.18 -11.12 17.09
N GLN A 245 10.50 -10.37 17.96
CA GLN A 245 9.62 -10.91 19.01
C GLN A 245 8.18 -11.12 18.52
N MET A 246 7.76 -10.37 17.49
CA MET A 246 6.45 -10.50 16.83
C MET A 246 6.41 -11.54 15.71
N ILE A 247 7.56 -12.13 15.38
CA ILE A 247 7.77 -13.14 14.31
C ILE A 247 8.08 -14.54 14.92
N ARG A 248 8.13 -14.65 16.26
CA ARG A 248 8.32 -15.91 16.99
C ARG A 248 7.00 -16.47 17.52
#